data_AF-A0A966WHJ4-F1
#
_entry.id   AF-A0A966WHJ4-F1
#
_cell.length_a   1.000
_cell.length_b   1.000
_cell.length_c   1.000
_cell.angle_alpha   90.00
_cell.angle_beta   90.00
_cell.angle_gamma   90.00
#
_symmetry.space_group_name_H-M   'P 1'
#
loop_
_entity.id
_entity.type
_entity.pdbx_description
1 polymer ?
#
loop_
_entity_poly.entity_id
_entity_poly.type
_entity_poly.pdbx_seq_one_letter_code
_entity_poly.pdbx_strand_id
1 'polypeptide(L)'
;MGRGTCLMSVTPKSLEWQKEALCALPQNEKMREYFFSTQPTEKYQAKNLCFLCPVRKECLKWALEHRQIWGIWGGKDEGEIRRTLSVSWNGQESRRQRFPQCPYCNARPNKLRTLVVEVPGGGRWNTMKLVQCEACEFTWRSRTSANAVDAYHAQRAEKLSKPKKKKTKKKKDKE
;
A
#
# COMPACT_ATOMS: atom_id res chain seq x y z
N MET A 1 -32.73 -40.80 -0.95
CA MET A 1 -31.90 -40.35 -2.10
C MET A 1 -31.92 -38.83 -2.12
N GLY A 2 -30.77 -38.18 -2.11
CA GLY A 2 -30.69 -36.71 -2.14
C GLY A 2 -29.41 -36.22 -1.45
N ARG A 3 -28.30 -36.32 -2.18
CA ARG A 3 -26.93 -36.04 -1.72
C ARG A 3 -26.82 -34.57 -1.35
N GLY A 4 -26.57 -34.28 -0.07
CA GLY A 4 -26.17 -32.95 0.39
C GLY A 4 -24.80 -32.62 -0.20
N THR A 5 -24.79 -31.67 -1.13
CA THR A 5 -23.59 -31.19 -1.80
C THR A 5 -22.62 -30.58 -0.78
N CYS A 6 -21.39 -31.06 -0.79
CA CYS A 6 -20.25 -30.52 -0.03
C CYS A 6 -20.20 -28.99 -0.09
N LEU A 7 -20.16 -28.36 1.09
CA LEU A 7 -19.60 -27.03 1.28
C LEU A 7 -18.18 -27.04 0.70
N MET A 8 -17.99 -26.38 -0.44
CA MET A 8 -16.66 -26.07 -0.96
C MET A 8 -16.02 -25.09 0.03
N SER A 9 -15.21 -25.62 0.94
CA SER A 9 -14.33 -24.84 1.80
C SER A 9 -13.32 -24.10 0.91
N VAL A 10 -13.59 -22.84 0.58
CA VAL A 10 -12.59 -21.94 0.00
C VAL A 10 -11.61 -21.60 1.12
N THR A 11 -10.62 -22.47 1.32
CA THR A 11 -9.41 -22.09 2.05
C THR A 11 -8.57 -21.23 1.10
N PRO A 12 -8.35 -19.93 1.38
CA PRO A 12 -7.43 -19.16 0.57
C PRO A 12 -6.03 -19.73 0.81
N LYS A 13 -5.45 -20.38 -0.20
CA LYS A 13 -4.00 -20.63 -0.25
C LYS A 13 -3.28 -19.29 -0.38
N SER A 14 -3.17 -18.56 0.72
CA SER A 14 -2.73 -17.16 0.79
C SER A 14 -1.30 -16.91 0.30
N LEU A 15 -0.53 -17.97 0.06
CA LEU A 15 0.90 -17.91 -0.31
C LEU A 15 1.25 -18.63 -1.62
N GLU A 16 0.28 -19.05 -2.44
CA GLU A 16 0.57 -19.75 -3.71
C GLU A 16 1.45 -18.92 -4.65
N TRP A 17 1.26 -17.59 -4.66
CA TRP A 17 2.06 -16.64 -5.42
C TRP A 17 3.57 -16.70 -5.11
N GLN A 18 3.97 -17.20 -3.93
CA GLN A 18 5.40 -17.29 -3.58
C GLN A 18 6.15 -18.28 -4.49
N LYS A 19 5.47 -19.26 -5.09
CA LYS A 19 6.08 -20.23 -6.00
C LYS A 19 6.62 -19.61 -7.27
N GLU A 20 6.05 -18.47 -7.68
CA GLU A 20 6.46 -17.72 -8.87
C GLU A 20 7.44 -16.57 -8.54
N ALA A 21 7.88 -16.46 -7.27
CA ALA A 21 8.79 -15.42 -6.84
C ALA A 21 10.21 -15.66 -7.37
N LEU A 22 10.71 -14.74 -8.22
CA LEU A 22 12.06 -14.85 -8.78
C LEU A 22 13.16 -14.96 -7.71
N CYS A 23 13.01 -14.29 -6.57
CA CYS A 23 13.99 -14.35 -5.48
C CYS A 23 14.08 -15.71 -4.79
N ALA A 24 13.06 -16.56 -4.93
CA ALA A 24 13.07 -17.93 -4.39
C ALA A 24 13.80 -18.91 -5.32
N LEU A 25 13.95 -18.58 -6.61
CA LEU A 25 14.54 -19.48 -7.61
C LEU A 25 16.02 -19.77 -7.32
N PRO A 26 16.51 -21.00 -7.58
CA PRO A 26 17.89 -21.40 -7.29
C PRO A 26 18.95 -20.48 -7.92
N GLN A 27 18.73 -20.00 -9.16
CA GLN A 27 19.67 -19.11 -9.84
C GLN A 27 19.87 -17.76 -9.12
N ASN A 28 18.94 -17.35 -8.26
CA ASN A 28 18.99 -16.09 -7.52
C ASN A 28 19.34 -16.30 -6.03
N GLU A 29 19.80 -17.49 -5.63
CA GLU A 29 20.09 -17.82 -4.24
C GLU A 29 21.05 -16.82 -3.57
N LYS A 30 22.10 -16.43 -4.27
CA LYS A 30 23.08 -15.44 -3.77
C LYS A 30 22.46 -14.07 -3.47
N MET A 31 21.37 -13.70 -4.15
CA MET A 31 20.71 -12.41 -3.93
C MET A 31 19.82 -12.39 -2.68
N ARG A 32 19.56 -13.52 -2.02
CA ARG A 32 18.68 -13.58 -0.83
C ARG A 32 19.15 -12.65 0.29
N GLU A 33 20.46 -12.55 0.51
CA GLU A 33 21.05 -11.67 1.53
C GLU A 33 20.89 -10.19 1.18
N TYR A 34 20.86 -9.85 -0.10
CA TYR A 34 20.75 -8.45 -0.56
C TYR A 34 19.41 -7.80 -0.20
N PHE A 35 18.36 -8.61 -0.04
CA PHE A 35 17.04 -8.13 0.38
C PHE A 35 17.04 -7.53 1.79
N PHE A 36 18.00 -7.92 2.63
CA PHE A 36 18.13 -7.47 4.03
C PHE A 36 19.43 -6.68 4.28
N SER A 37 20.19 -6.39 3.23
CA SER A 37 21.46 -5.67 3.34
C SER A 37 21.27 -4.17 3.65
N THR A 38 22.29 -3.60 4.29
CA THR A 38 22.47 -2.16 4.48
C THR A 38 23.25 -1.51 3.34
N GLN A 39 23.96 -2.28 2.51
CA GLN A 39 24.79 -1.77 1.41
C GLN A 39 23.91 -1.22 0.26
N PRO A 40 24.10 0.03 -0.19
CA PRO A 40 23.26 0.63 -1.23
C PRO A 40 23.27 -0.13 -2.57
N THR A 41 24.42 -0.68 -2.96
CA THR A 41 24.61 -1.46 -4.20
C THR A 41 23.79 -2.75 -4.19
N GLU A 42 23.86 -3.51 -3.10
CA GLU A 42 23.11 -4.75 -2.90
C GLU A 42 21.60 -4.48 -2.86
N LYS A 43 21.18 -3.43 -2.14
CA LYS A 43 19.77 -3.00 -2.13
C LYS A 43 19.25 -2.62 -3.51
N TYR A 44 20.07 -1.95 -4.32
CA TYR A 44 19.70 -1.60 -5.69
C TYR A 44 19.51 -2.86 -6.56
N GLN A 45 20.42 -3.83 -6.45
CA GLN A 45 20.31 -5.11 -7.16
C GLN A 45 19.05 -5.90 -6.75
N ALA A 46 18.76 -5.99 -5.45
CA ALA A 46 17.55 -6.64 -4.95
C ALA A 46 16.27 -5.93 -5.43
N LYS A 47 16.26 -4.59 -5.46
CA LYS A 47 15.14 -3.83 -6.05
C LYS A 47 14.97 -4.15 -7.53
N ASN A 48 16.04 -4.19 -8.32
CA ASN A 48 15.97 -4.52 -9.74
C ASN A 48 15.36 -5.91 -9.98
N LEU A 49 15.76 -6.91 -9.20
CA LEU A 49 15.15 -8.24 -9.28
C LEU A 49 13.63 -8.20 -8.99
N CYS A 50 13.20 -7.41 -8.00
CA CYS A 50 11.78 -7.21 -7.73
C CYS A 50 11.01 -6.60 -8.92
N PHE A 51 11.61 -5.68 -9.68
CA PHE A 51 10.95 -5.07 -10.84
C PHE A 51 10.72 -6.04 -12.00
N LEU A 52 11.49 -7.12 -12.06
CA LEU A 52 11.33 -8.22 -13.04
C LEU A 52 10.38 -9.32 -12.55
N CYS A 53 10.05 -9.32 -11.25
CA CYS A 53 9.30 -10.41 -10.62
C CYS A 53 7.80 -10.33 -10.97
N PRO A 54 7.16 -11.41 -11.46
CA PRO A 54 5.75 -11.40 -11.86
C PRO A 54 4.82 -11.14 -10.66
N VAL A 55 5.19 -11.65 -9.48
CA VAL A 55 4.37 -11.58 -8.25
C VAL A 55 4.67 -10.35 -7.39
N ARG A 56 5.18 -9.29 -8.01
CA ARG A 56 5.59 -8.06 -7.30
C ARG A 56 4.42 -7.39 -6.57
N LYS A 57 3.22 -7.40 -7.16
CA LYS A 57 2.01 -6.79 -6.54
C LYS A 57 1.62 -7.57 -5.29
N GLU A 58 1.55 -8.89 -5.39
CA GLU A 58 1.18 -9.82 -4.33
C GLU A 58 2.18 -9.74 -3.17
N CYS A 59 3.48 -9.74 -3.50
CA CYS A 59 4.57 -9.58 -2.53
C CYS A 59 4.45 -8.28 -1.74
N LEU A 60 4.24 -7.14 -2.43
CA LEU A 60 4.09 -5.84 -1.75
C LEU A 60 2.83 -5.79 -0.90
N LYS A 61 1.71 -6.32 -1.41
CA LYS A 61 0.44 -6.38 -0.68
C LYS A 61 0.60 -7.19 0.61
N TRP A 62 1.20 -8.37 0.51
CA TRP A 62 1.46 -9.24 1.64
C TRP A 62 2.33 -8.55 2.69
N ALA A 63 3.42 -7.90 2.27
CA ALA A 63 4.32 -7.19 3.19
C ALA A 63 3.62 -6.06 3.95
N LEU A 64 2.75 -5.29 3.28
CA LEU A 64 1.97 -4.22 3.92
C LEU A 64 0.95 -4.79 4.91
N GLU A 65 0.28 -5.88 4.55
CA GLU A 65 -0.73 -6.53 5.40
C GLU A 65 -0.14 -7.16 6.66
N HIS A 66 1.08 -7.71 6.56
CA HIS A 66 1.80 -8.36 7.66
C HIS A 66 2.76 -7.41 8.39
N ARG A 67 2.77 -6.12 8.02
CA ARG A 67 3.66 -5.09 8.61
C ARG A 67 5.14 -5.48 8.56
N GLN A 68 5.56 -6.05 7.45
CA GLN A 68 6.95 -6.45 7.26
C GLN A 68 7.79 -5.22 6.90
N ILE A 69 8.25 -4.50 7.93
CA ILE A 69 8.95 -3.22 7.82
C ILE A 69 10.45 -3.34 7.53
N TRP A 70 10.96 -4.57 7.43
CA TRP A 70 12.38 -4.91 7.31
C TRP A 70 12.68 -5.55 5.96
N GLY A 71 13.80 -5.16 5.34
CA GLY A 71 14.19 -5.60 4.01
C GLY A 71 13.42 -4.99 2.83
N ILE A 72 13.56 -5.60 1.65
CA ILE A 72 12.94 -5.17 0.39
C ILE A 72 11.77 -6.08 0.02
N TRP A 73 10.60 -5.49 -0.24
CA TRP A 73 9.37 -6.21 -0.59
C TRP A 73 8.70 -5.58 -1.80
N GLY A 74 8.47 -6.37 -2.85
CA GLY A 74 7.83 -5.89 -4.09
C GLY A 74 8.45 -4.62 -4.67
N GLY A 75 9.77 -4.43 -4.49
CA GLY A 75 10.53 -3.27 -4.94
C GLY A 75 10.43 -2.04 -4.03
N LYS A 76 9.94 -2.19 -2.79
CA LYS A 76 9.92 -1.16 -1.74
C LYS A 76 10.91 -1.51 -0.64
N ASP A 77 11.72 -0.56 -0.21
CA ASP A 77 12.58 -0.74 0.96
C ASP A 77 11.85 -0.45 2.29
N GLU A 78 12.55 -0.71 3.39
CA GLU A 78 12.12 -0.44 4.76
C GLU A 78 11.59 0.97 4.99
N GLY A 79 12.21 1.99 4.39
CA GLY A 79 11.77 3.38 4.53
C GLY A 79 10.46 3.62 3.79
N GLU A 80 10.32 3.07 2.58
CA GLU A 80 9.10 3.14 1.78
C GLU A 80 7.93 2.38 2.42
N ILE A 81 8.17 1.18 2.96
CA ILE A 81 7.15 0.41 3.68
C ILE A 81 6.71 1.14 4.94
N ARG A 82 7.66 1.61 5.77
CA ARG A 82 7.34 2.38 6.99
C ARG A 82 6.56 3.64 6.69
N ARG A 83 6.91 4.37 5.62
CA ARG A 83 6.16 5.56 5.17
C ARG A 83 4.73 5.20 4.77
N THR A 84 4.56 4.11 4.02
CA THR A 84 3.26 3.61 3.55
C THR A 84 2.36 3.20 4.73
N LEU A 85 2.92 2.56 5.74
CA LEU A 85 2.19 2.15 6.95
C LEU A 85 2.07 3.28 7.98
N SER A 86 2.92 4.31 7.86
CA SER A 86 3.08 5.39 8.85
C SER A 86 3.39 4.85 10.23
N VAL A 87 4.45 4.06 10.25
CA VAL A 87 5.02 3.50 11.47
C VAL A 87 6.47 3.93 11.59
N SER A 88 6.94 4.00 12.83
CA SER A 88 8.33 4.23 13.19
C SER A 88 9.18 2.97 12.91
N TRP A 89 10.50 3.05 13.12
CA TRP A 89 11.40 1.89 13.05
C TRP A 89 11.00 0.76 14.01
N ASN A 90 10.46 1.10 15.18
CA ASN A 90 9.97 0.12 16.17
C ASN A 90 8.54 -0.38 15.90
N GLY A 91 7.94 -0.02 14.76
CA GLY A 91 6.57 -0.42 14.40
C GLY A 91 5.45 0.39 15.05
N GLN A 92 5.74 1.34 15.94
CA GLN A 92 4.73 2.21 16.54
C GLN A 92 4.13 3.17 15.50
N GLU A 93 2.83 3.43 15.57
CA GLU A 93 2.16 4.37 14.68
C GLU A 93 2.72 5.80 14.85
N SER A 94 3.03 6.45 13.74
CA SER A 94 3.46 7.83 13.70
C SER A 94 2.39 8.71 13.04
N ARG A 95 2.27 9.95 13.52
CA ARG A 95 1.34 10.92 12.90
C ARG A 95 1.79 11.20 11.46
N ARG A 96 0.86 11.05 10.52
CA ARG A 96 1.11 11.40 9.11
C ARG A 96 1.22 12.91 8.94
N GLN A 97 2.35 13.35 8.42
CA GLN A 97 2.53 14.72 7.94
C GLN A 97 2.03 14.91 6.50
N ARG A 98 1.95 13.84 5.69
CA ARG A 98 1.56 13.90 4.27
C ARG A 98 0.52 12.83 3.95
N PHE A 99 -0.37 13.13 3.00
CA PHE A 99 -1.31 12.16 2.45
C PHE A 99 -0.58 11.02 1.70
N PRO A 100 -1.09 9.78 1.75
CA PRO A 100 -0.43 8.64 1.11
C PRO A 100 -0.46 8.76 -0.41
N GLN A 101 0.61 8.27 -1.02
CA GLN A 101 0.63 7.90 -2.43
C GLN A 101 0.39 6.40 -2.57
N CYS A 102 0.00 5.93 -3.76
CA CYS A 102 -0.04 4.50 -4.03
C CYS A 102 1.36 3.90 -3.84
N PRO A 103 1.54 2.87 -3.00
CA PRO A 103 2.87 2.29 -2.77
C PRO A 103 3.42 1.56 -4.00
N TYR A 104 2.55 1.14 -4.93
CA TYR A 104 2.95 0.41 -6.13
C TYR A 104 3.34 1.34 -7.30
N CYS A 105 2.45 2.25 -7.72
CA CYS A 105 2.66 3.12 -8.89
C CYS A 105 2.94 4.60 -8.54
N ASN A 106 2.99 4.95 -7.25
CA ASN A 106 3.21 6.32 -6.78
C ASN A 106 2.12 7.35 -7.15
N ALA A 107 0.93 6.89 -7.56
CA ALA A 107 -0.20 7.76 -7.83
C ALA A 107 -0.57 8.63 -6.62
N ARG A 108 -0.99 9.87 -6.90
CA ARG A 108 -1.37 10.87 -5.90
C ARG A 108 -2.67 10.48 -5.14
N PRO A 109 -2.93 11.09 -3.96
CA PRO A 109 -4.10 10.75 -3.14
C PRO A 109 -5.46 10.86 -3.85
N ASN A 110 -5.57 11.73 -4.86
CA ASN A 110 -6.79 11.88 -5.68
C ASN A 110 -7.12 10.66 -6.54
N LYS A 111 -6.19 9.73 -6.72
CA LYS A 111 -6.38 8.45 -7.43
C LYS A 111 -6.54 7.28 -6.47
N LEU A 112 -6.70 7.56 -5.17
CA LEU A 112 -6.92 6.55 -4.14
C LEU A 112 -8.36 6.64 -3.66
N ARG A 113 -9.00 5.49 -3.47
CA ARG A 113 -10.32 5.39 -2.84
C ARG A 113 -10.30 4.39 -1.70
N THR A 114 -11.16 4.59 -0.73
CA THR A 114 -11.40 3.62 0.35
C THR A 114 -12.54 2.68 -0.05
N LEU A 115 -12.38 1.41 0.30
CA LEU A 115 -13.40 0.38 0.13
C LEU A 115 -13.66 -0.26 1.48
N VAL A 116 -14.91 -0.64 1.74
CA VAL A 116 -15.26 -1.48 2.89
C VAL A 116 -15.63 -2.85 2.34
N VAL A 117 -14.92 -3.89 2.79
CA VAL A 117 -15.16 -5.28 2.37
C VAL A 117 -15.56 -6.11 3.58
N GLU A 118 -16.43 -7.09 3.36
CA GLU A 118 -16.77 -8.07 4.38
C GLU A 118 -15.66 -9.14 4.47
N VAL A 119 -15.24 -9.46 5.69
CA VAL A 119 -14.21 -10.47 5.96
C VAL A 119 -14.89 -11.73 6.50
N PRO A 120 -14.87 -12.84 5.74
CA PRO A 120 -15.39 -14.11 6.21
C PRO A 120 -14.67 -14.54 7.49
N GLY A 121 -15.42 -14.89 8.53
CA GLY A 121 -14.86 -15.32 9.83
C GLY A 121 -14.41 -14.20 10.77
N GLY A 122 -14.70 -12.93 10.46
CA GLY A 122 -14.30 -11.76 11.27
C GLY A 122 -15.03 -11.58 12.63
N GLY A 123 -15.94 -12.48 13.01
CA GLY A 123 -16.73 -12.35 14.24
C GLY A 123 -17.40 -10.98 14.36
N ARG A 124 -17.19 -10.28 15.48
CA ARG A 124 -17.73 -8.92 15.72
C ARG A 124 -17.18 -7.85 14.76
N TRP A 125 -16.05 -8.10 14.13
CA TRP A 125 -15.39 -7.19 13.18
C TRP A 125 -15.48 -7.78 11.77
N ASN A 126 -16.70 -7.84 11.24
CA ASN A 126 -16.98 -8.43 9.93
C ASN A 126 -16.57 -7.53 8.75
N THR A 127 -16.19 -6.27 8.98
CA THR A 127 -15.86 -5.32 7.91
C THR A 127 -14.43 -4.81 8.03
N MET A 128 -13.76 -4.66 6.87
CA MET A 128 -12.41 -4.16 6.75
C MET A 128 -12.34 -3.01 5.75
N LYS A 129 -11.66 -1.92 6.13
CA LYS A 129 -11.30 -0.85 5.20
C LYS A 129 -10.03 -1.20 4.41
N LEU A 130 -10.15 -1.15 3.10
CA LEU A 130 -9.05 -1.24 2.14
C LEU A 130 -8.83 0.11 1.47
N VAL A 131 -7.62 0.33 0.97
CA VAL A 131 -7.33 1.41 0.03
C VAL A 131 -7.09 0.78 -1.33
N GLN A 132 -7.76 1.30 -2.36
CA GLN A 132 -7.54 0.92 -3.75
C GLN A 132 -7.01 2.11 -4.53
N CYS A 133 -5.98 1.86 -5.35
CA CYS A 133 -5.55 2.81 -6.35
C CYS A 133 -6.32 2.60 -7.65
N GLU A 134 -6.99 3.64 -8.15
CA GLU A 134 -7.72 3.59 -9.42
C GLU A 134 -6.79 3.67 -10.65
N ALA A 135 -5.51 3.97 -10.46
CA ALA A 135 -4.54 4.07 -11.57
C ALA A 135 -3.83 2.75 -11.90
N CYS A 136 -3.67 1.86 -10.92
CA CYS A 136 -2.96 0.58 -11.11
C CYS A 136 -3.66 -0.62 -10.47
N GLU A 137 -4.87 -0.38 -9.96
CA GLU A 137 -5.76 -1.35 -9.28
C GLU A 137 -5.17 -1.97 -8.00
N PHE A 138 -4.01 -1.50 -7.55
CA PHE A 138 -3.36 -2.01 -6.35
C PHE A 138 -4.22 -1.74 -5.11
N THR A 139 -4.48 -2.79 -4.33
CA THR A 139 -5.24 -2.76 -3.08
C THR A 139 -4.36 -3.12 -1.90
N TRP A 140 -4.48 -2.42 -0.77
CA TRP A 140 -3.82 -2.82 0.48
C TRP A 140 -4.66 -2.49 1.71
N ARG A 141 -4.42 -3.24 2.78
CA ARG A 141 -5.03 -3.01 4.10
C ARG A 141 -4.15 -2.08 4.93
N SER A 142 -4.67 -0.91 5.28
CA SER A 142 -4.03 -0.01 6.25
C SER A 142 -5.05 0.98 6.79
N ARG A 143 -5.38 0.88 8.09
CA ARG A 143 -6.32 1.79 8.75
C ARG A 143 -5.88 3.25 8.63
N THR A 144 -4.60 3.51 8.89
CA THR A 144 -4.01 4.84 8.79
C THR A 144 -4.04 5.37 7.35
N SER A 145 -3.84 4.50 6.35
CA SER A 145 -3.97 4.90 4.94
C SER A 145 -5.39 5.22 4.56
N ALA A 146 -6.35 4.38 4.95
CA ALA A 146 -7.76 4.61 4.66
C ALA A 146 -8.25 5.94 5.27
N ASN A 147 -7.98 6.17 6.55
CA ASN A 147 -8.36 7.41 7.23
C ASN A 147 -7.73 8.65 6.56
N ALA A 148 -6.48 8.54 6.11
CA ALA A 148 -5.81 9.66 5.43
C ALA A 148 -6.39 9.95 4.03
N VAL A 149 -6.80 8.91 3.29
CA VAL A 149 -7.49 9.06 2.00
C VAL A 149 -8.87 9.68 2.18
N ASP A 150 -9.64 9.21 3.16
CA ASP A 150 -10.95 9.79 3.52
C ASP A 150 -10.81 11.28 3.87
N ALA A 151 -9.82 11.62 4.72
CA ALA A 151 -9.54 13.00 5.09
C ALA A 151 -9.12 13.88 3.89
N TYR A 152 -8.34 13.35 2.95
CA TYR A 152 -7.95 14.06 1.73
C TYR A 152 -9.17 14.46 0.90
N HIS A 153 -10.09 13.50 0.67
CA HIS A 153 -11.29 13.75 -0.13
C HIS A 153 -12.25 14.71 0.56
N ALA A 154 -12.41 14.61 1.88
CA ALA A 154 -13.19 15.58 2.66
C ALA A 154 -12.63 17.01 2.53
N GLN A 155 -11.31 17.19 2.72
CA GLN A 155 -10.66 18.49 2.56
C GLN A 155 -10.77 19.05 1.13
N ARG A 156 -10.72 18.17 0.13
CA ARG A 156 -10.86 18.56 -1.28
C ARG A 156 -12.29 18.99 -1.59
N ALA A 157 -13.29 18.26 -1.10
CA ALA A 157 -14.70 18.62 -1.25
C ALA A 157 -15.01 19.98 -0.60
N GLU A 158 -14.52 20.22 0.61
CA GLU A 158 -14.67 21.50 1.30
C GLU A 158 -14.01 22.67 0.54
N LYS A 159 -12.84 22.45 -0.07
CA LYS A 159 -12.18 23.47 -0.90
C LYS A 159 -12.96 23.79 -2.18
N LEU A 160 -13.63 22.79 -2.75
CA LEU A 160 -14.43 22.95 -3.97
C LEU A 160 -15.77 23.63 -3.70
N SER A 161 -16.35 23.47 -2.50
CA SER A 161 -17.60 24.13 -2.12
C SER A 161 -17.41 25.61 -1.74
N LYS A 162 -16.20 26.05 -1.39
CA LYS A 162 -15.92 27.45 -1.03
C LYS A 162 -15.98 28.38 -2.26
N PRO A 163 -16.76 29.48 -2.23
CA PRO A 163 -16.81 30.45 -3.32
C PRO A 163 -15.45 31.13 -3.53
N LYS A 164 -15.01 31.24 -4.79
CA LYS A 164 -13.74 31.90 -5.15
C LYS A 164 -13.81 33.39 -4.78
N LYS A 165 -13.16 33.82 -3.70
CA LYS A 165 -12.99 35.25 -3.39
C LYS A 165 -12.25 35.94 -4.55
N LYS A 166 -12.92 36.87 -5.25
CA LYS A 166 -12.26 37.78 -6.22
C LYS A 166 -11.20 38.58 -5.47
N LYS A 167 -9.91 38.36 -5.79
CA LYS A 167 -8.81 39.21 -5.29
C LYS A 167 -8.93 40.57 -5.99
N THR A 168 -9.55 41.55 -5.34
CA THR A 168 -9.42 42.97 -5.74
C THR A 168 -7.98 43.39 -5.47
N LYS A 169 -7.21 43.55 -6.55
CA LYS A 169 -5.83 44.04 -6.53
C LYS A 169 -5.89 45.55 -6.25
N LYS A 170 -5.74 45.97 -4.99
CA LYS A 170 -5.63 47.39 -4.63
C LYS A 170 -4.31 47.90 -5.22
N LYS A 171 -4.36 48.60 -6.36
CA LYS A 171 -3.21 49.38 -6.88
C LYS A 171 -2.85 50.39 -5.80
N LYS A 172 -1.60 50.36 -5.37
CA LYS A 172 -1.02 51.33 -4.44
C LYS A 172 -0.43 52.41 -5.32
N ASP A 173 -1.16 53.50 -5.54
CA ASP A 173 -0.63 54.68 -6.21
C ASP A 173 0.48 55.26 -5.29
N LYS A 174 1.65 55.46 -5.88
CA LYS A 174 2.84 56.04 -5.24
C LYS A 174 2.82 57.52 -5.61
N GLU A 175 2.68 58.37 -4.61
CA GLU A 175 3.01 59.80 -4.66
C GLU A 175 4.51 59.97 -4.38
#